data_AF-A0A1G0E311-F1
#
_entry.id   AF-A0A1G0E311-F1
#
_cell.length_a   1.000
_cell.length_b   1.000
_cell.length_c   1.000
_cell.angle_alpha   90.00
_cell.angle_beta   90.00
_cell.angle_gamma   90.00
#
_symmetry.space_group_name_H-M   'P 1'
#
loop_
_entity.id
_entity.type
_entity.pdbx_description
1 polymer ?
#
loop_
_entity_poly.entity_id
_entity_poly.type
_entity_poly.pdbx_seq_one_letter_code
_entity_poly.pdbx_strand_id
1 'polypeptide(L)'
;MKINKSNKGVDKMDAKTFYGTEQRNTITYLEFGEIDIVEGEKKIWNFQLHQKAYDWLMLGRYSNDLFNTMKMEELLESGNMQEMINLYNEEIHHEDEASLNLAKLIAVAVTHKIPVLPKPSFYELGQTIFGCIEGMEFYKNLLKCANIKFPDVNLKNVTWYGVDISELFNYLSLVLHQNYNVVTMLTTESLPSKMDVFFAKGISILYAVRTLDQFFATIRKGKLAVFDYSFSLGKEEDTTIGSGKTVRYLNYSDFLNALKKADEVMYVKKSNSKIIKDKNRIWLDCIFGEKSLCEEYIKLDTSVRIALVQRFEGIQNTGKFLNNDISPEWVAVENYHHCNTKDRL
;
A
#
# COMPACT_ATOMS: atom_id res chain seq x y z
N MET A 1 -9.34 13.86 42.59
CA MET A 1 -10.07 15.01 41.99
C MET A 1 -11.29 14.48 41.23
N LYS A 2 -12.50 14.94 41.55
CA LYS A 2 -13.77 14.43 40.97
C LYS A 2 -13.86 14.86 39.50
N ILE A 3 -13.92 13.89 38.59
CA ILE A 3 -14.19 14.12 37.17
C ILE A 3 -15.71 14.15 36.99
N ASN A 4 -16.25 15.33 36.68
CA ASN A 4 -17.64 15.51 36.26
C ASN A 4 -17.83 14.89 34.87
N LYS A 5 -18.65 13.84 34.76
CA LYS A 5 -19.09 13.28 33.49
C LYS A 5 -20.28 14.08 32.95
N SER A 6 -20.08 14.85 31.89
CA SER A 6 -21.15 15.23 30.97
C SER A 6 -20.96 14.52 29.64
N ASN A 7 -21.35 13.24 29.56
CA ASN A 7 -21.54 12.57 28.27
C ASN A 7 -22.87 13.02 27.69
N LYS A 8 -22.83 14.03 26.80
CA LYS A 8 -23.90 14.32 25.85
C LYS A 8 -23.34 14.10 24.44
N GLY A 9 -24.04 13.29 23.66
CA GLY A 9 -23.79 13.09 22.23
C GLY A 9 -22.90 11.89 21.91
N VAL A 10 -23.40 10.67 22.13
CA VAL A 10 -22.95 9.55 21.28
C VAL A 10 -23.85 9.61 20.05
N ASP A 11 -23.31 10.17 18.96
CA ASP A 11 -23.95 10.07 17.65
C ASP A 11 -24.18 8.60 17.34
N LYS A 12 -25.44 8.25 17.06
CA LYS A 12 -25.79 6.97 16.45
C LYS A 12 -25.24 6.98 15.03
N MET A 13 -23.98 6.57 14.85
CA MET A 13 -23.47 6.27 13.52
C MET A 13 -24.28 5.10 12.93
N ASP A 14 -24.73 5.29 11.69
CA ASP A 14 -25.49 4.32 10.92
C ASP A 14 -24.65 3.05 10.70
N ALA A 15 -25.23 1.87 10.95
CA ALA A 15 -24.54 0.58 10.91
C ALA A 15 -24.12 0.16 9.49
N LYS A 16 -24.37 1.00 8.48
CA LYS A 16 -24.07 0.74 7.06
C LYS A 16 -22.65 1.14 6.63
N THR A 17 -21.89 1.87 7.45
CA THR A 17 -20.54 2.36 7.11
C THR A 17 -19.39 1.57 7.73
N PHE A 18 -19.57 0.28 8.07
CA PHE A 18 -18.63 -0.41 8.97
C PHE A 18 -17.93 -1.65 8.37
N TYR A 19 -16.59 -1.65 8.39
CA TYR A 19 -15.79 -2.88 8.36
C TYR A 19 -15.66 -3.43 9.80
N GLY A 20 -16.44 -4.45 10.14
CA GLY A 20 -16.09 -5.42 11.19
C GLY A 20 -16.32 -5.06 12.68
N THR A 21 -17.45 -5.56 13.20
CA THR A 21 -17.81 -6.00 14.57
C THR A 21 -18.07 -4.98 15.71
N GLU A 22 -19.18 -5.22 16.40
CA GLU A 22 -19.62 -4.60 17.66
C GLU A 22 -18.70 -5.02 18.83
N GLN A 23 -17.68 -4.18 19.08
CA GLN A 23 -16.77 -4.08 20.24
C GLN A 23 -16.49 -5.34 21.11
N ARG A 24 -15.23 -5.79 21.13
CA ARG A 24 -14.65 -6.55 22.27
C ARG A 24 -13.24 -6.18 22.75
N ASN A 25 -12.58 -5.13 22.25
CA ASN A 25 -11.41 -4.50 22.90
C ASN A 25 -11.14 -3.13 22.27
N THR A 26 -11.04 -2.08 23.08
CA THR A 26 -10.65 -0.73 22.62
C THR A 26 -9.21 -0.46 23.05
N ILE A 27 -8.30 -0.30 22.09
CA ILE A 27 -6.93 0.18 22.32
C ILE A 27 -6.95 1.72 22.11
N THR A 28 -6.13 2.46 22.86
CA THR A 28 -5.98 3.92 22.82
C THR A 28 -4.96 4.35 21.75
N TYR A 29 -5.17 5.47 21.06
CA TYR A 29 -4.38 5.81 19.85
C TYR A 29 -3.66 7.15 19.82
N LEU A 30 -4.20 8.25 20.38
CA LEU A 30 -3.54 9.56 20.33
C LEU A 30 -3.88 10.41 21.55
N GLU A 31 -2.85 10.75 22.31
CA GLU A 31 -2.89 11.72 23.40
C GLU A 31 -2.12 12.96 22.98
N PHE A 32 -2.77 14.12 23.02
CA PHE A 32 -2.13 15.42 22.83
C PHE A 32 -2.04 16.12 24.19
N GLY A 33 -0.84 16.52 24.57
CA GLY A 33 -0.54 16.96 25.92
C GLY A 33 0.91 17.41 26.06
N GLU A 34 1.28 17.74 27.29
CA GLU A 34 2.66 17.99 27.70
C GLU A 34 3.03 17.05 28.85
N ILE A 35 4.32 16.73 28.92
CA ILE A 35 4.93 16.06 30.05
C ILE A 35 5.93 17.06 30.63
N ASP A 36 5.64 17.55 31.83
CA ASP A 36 6.62 18.26 32.63
C ASP A 36 7.55 17.21 33.24
N ILE A 37 8.78 17.14 32.71
CA ILE A 37 9.78 16.15 33.15
C ILE A 37 10.31 16.49 34.55
N VAL A 38 10.29 17.77 34.95
CA VAL A 38 10.79 18.25 36.24
C VAL A 38 9.80 17.93 37.34
N GLU A 39 8.53 18.26 37.11
CA GLU A 39 7.46 18.03 38.08
C GLU A 39 6.88 16.61 37.99
N GLY A 40 7.25 15.85 36.95
CA GLY A 40 6.69 14.51 36.69
C GLY A 40 5.20 14.53 36.34
N GLU A 41 4.67 15.69 35.94
CA GLU A 41 3.25 15.88 35.64
C GLU A 41 2.96 15.68 34.16
N LYS A 42 1.94 14.87 33.86
CA LYS A 42 1.41 14.71 32.51
C LYS A 42 0.08 15.41 32.40
N LYS A 43 -0.03 16.36 31.48
CA LYS A 43 -1.27 17.07 31.19
C LYS A 43 -1.76 16.71 29.79
N ILE A 44 -2.97 16.17 29.70
CA ILE A 44 -3.59 15.77 28.44
C ILE A 44 -4.64 16.84 28.09
N TRP A 45 -4.44 17.53 26.97
CA TRP A 45 -5.39 18.52 26.44
C TRP A 45 -6.43 17.87 25.53
N ASN A 46 -6.06 16.80 24.83
CA ASN A 46 -6.96 16.12 23.91
C ASN A 46 -6.66 14.63 23.84
N PHE A 47 -7.72 13.85 23.69
CA PHE A 47 -7.69 12.39 23.63
C PHE A 47 -8.73 11.91 22.64
N GLN A 48 -8.32 11.08 21.69
CA GLN A 48 -9.20 10.53 20.66
C GLN A 48 -9.17 9.01 20.67
N LEU A 49 -10.32 8.40 20.32
CA LEU A 49 -10.49 6.95 20.19
C LEU A 49 -11.05 6.59 18.81
N HIS A 50 -11.02 5.29 18.50
CA HIS A 50 -11.68 4.69 17.33
C HIS A 50 -11.26 5.34 16.00
N GLN A 51 -12.22 5.53 15.08
CA GLN A 51 -11.95 5.99 13.72
C GLN A 51 -11.27 7.37 13.70
N LYS A 52 -11.70 8.31 14.54
CA LYS A 52 -11.09 9.66 14.58
C LYS A 52 -9.62 9.63 15.00
N ALA A 53 -9.26 8.74 15.92
CA ALA A 53 -7.87 8.58 16.31
C ALA A 53 -7.02 7.88 15.25
N TYR A 54 -7.61 6.90 14.55
CA TYR A 54 -6.99 6.31 13.36
C TYR A 54 -6.74 7.37 12.29
N ASP A 55 -7.76 8.17 11.95
CA ASP A 55 -7.69 9.22 10.94
C ASP A 55 -6.57 10.21 11.25
N TRP A 56 -6.49 10.70 12.49
CA TRP A 56 -5.47 11.67 12.88
C TRP A 56 -4.06 11.07 12.88
N LEU A 57 -3.90 9.83 13.36
CA LEU A 57 -2.61 9.15 13.39
C LEU A 57 -2.09 8.94 11.98
N MET A 58 -2.94 8.39 11.13
CA MET A 58 -2.59 8.10 9.75
C MET A 58 -2.39 9.41 8.97
N LEU A 59 -3.15 10.47 9.25
CA LEU A 59 -3.00 11.75 8.56
C LEU A 59 -1.64 12.38 8.84
N GLY A 60 -1.22 12.38 10.10
CA GLY A 60 0.11 12.87 10.47
C GLY A 60 1.22 12.07 9.77
N ARG A 61 1.10 10.75 9.75
CA ARG A 61 2.06 9.86 9.07
C ARG A 61 2.12 10.12 7.57
N TYR A 62 0.99 10.07 6.88
CA TYR A 62 0.95 10.25 5.44
C TYR A 62 1.39 11.66 5.04
N SER A 63 0.97 12.69 5.77
CA SER A 63 1.39 14.07 5.49
C SER A 63 2.90 14.25 5.61
N ASN A 64 3.55 13.56 6.55
CA ASN A 64 5.00 13.54 6.65
C ASN A 64 5.65 12.88 5.43
N ASP A 65 5.20 11.70 5.03
CA ASP A 65 5.74 11.01 3.85
C ASP A 65 5.54 11.84 2.56
N LEU A 66 4.39 12.50 2.41
CA LEU A 66 4.11 13.41 1.31
C LEU A 66 5.07 14.60 1.28
N PHE A 67 5.21 15.29 2.41
CA PHE A 67 6.13 16.43 2.54
C PHE A 67 7.57 16.04 2.19
N ASN A 68 8.03 14.91 2.70
CA ASN A 68 9.38 14.43 2.42
C ASN A 68 9.55 13.98 0.96
N THR A 69 8.51 13.40 0.33
CA THR A 69 8.53 13.10 -1.11
C THR A 69 8.65 14.38 -1.94
N MET A 70 7.93 15.45 -1.59
CA MET A 70 8.05 16.75 -2.28
C MET A 70 9.45 17.34 -2.12
N LYS A 71 10.05 17.26 -0.94
CA LYS A 71 11.45 17.68 -0.73
C LYS A 71 12.45 16.83 -1.52
N MET A 72 12.23 15.51 -1.58
CA MET A 72 13.05 14.62 -2.39
C MET A 72 13.00 15.01 -3.87
N GLU A 73 11.85 15.46 -4.36
CA GLU A 73 11.69 15.97 -5.72
C GLU A 73 12.53 17.24 -5.96
N GLU A 74 12.49 18.21 -5.05
CA GLU A 74 13.31 19.43 -5.13
C GLU A 74 14.83 19.10 -5.10
N LEU A 75 15.23 18.14 -4.27
CA LEU A 75 16.62 17.66 -4.19
C LEU A 75 17.03 16.94 -5.49
N LEU A 76 16.12 16.17 -6.09
CA LEU A 76 16.34 15.51 -7.38
C LEU A 76 16.53 16.55 -8.50
N GLU A 77 15.66 17.57 -8.58
CA GLU A 77 15.73 18.64 -9.58
C GLU A 77 17.02 19.48 -9.46
N SER A 78 17.50 19.69 -8.24
CA SER A 78 18.76 20.39 -7.96
C SER A 78 20.01 19.52 -8.10
N GLY A 79 19.85 18.21 -8.37
CA GLY A 79 20.96 17.26 -8.54
C GLY A 79 21.60 16.76 -7.23
N ASN A 80 20.99 17.05 -6.08
CA ASN A 80 21.46 16.69 -4.74
C ASN A 80 21.06 15.25 -4.36
N MET A 81 21.51 14.28 -5.16
CA MET A 81 21.10 12.87 -5.04
C MET A 81 21.42 12.23 -3.69
N GLN A 82 22.58 12.53 -3.09
CA GLN A 82 22.96 11.95 -1.80
C GLN A 82 22.05 12.42 -0.66
N GLU A 83 21.69 13.70 -0.67
CA GLU A 83 20.78 14.27 0.33
C GLU A 83 19.36 13.73 0.17
N MET A 84 18.90 13.54 -1.07
CA MET A 84 17.63 12.86 -1.37
C MET A 84 17.59 11.45 -0.77
N ILE A 85 18.66 10.66 -0.95
CA ILE A 85 18.77 9.31 -0.38
C ILE A 85 18.80 9.32 1.14
N ASN A 86 19.55 10.25 1.75
CA ASN A 86 19.58 10.40 3.21
C ASN A 86 18.20 10.74 3.76
N LEU A 87 17.50 11.69 3.13
CA LEU A 87 16.15 12.08 3.50
C LEU A 87 15.17 10.90 3.41
N TYR A 88 15.23 10.09 2.35
CA TYR A 88 14.43 8.87 2.25
C TYR A 88 14.72 7.91 3.41
N ASN A 89 16.00 7.72 3.74
CA ASN A 89 16.40 6.78 4.77
C ASN A 89 15.96 7.21 6.17
N GLU A 90 16.02 8.51 6.45
CA GLU A 90 15.76 9.10 7.76
C GLU A 90 14.27 9.34 8.01
N GLU A 91 13.55 9.85 7.01
CA GLU A 91 12.23 10.45 7.23
C GLU A 91 11.05 9.66 6.65
N ILE A 92 11.28 8.81 5.62
CA ILE A 92 10.19 8.00 5.05
C ILE A 92 9.89 6.80 5.94
N HIS A 93 8.62 6.68 6.33
CA HIS A 93 8.16 5.74 7.35
C HIS A 93 8.37 4.26 6.97
N HIS A 94 8.02 3.91 5.73
CA HIS A 94 8.04 2.54 5.23
C HIS A 94 9.23 2.31 4.30
N GLU A 95 10.08 1.34 4.63
CA GLU A 95 11.29 1.03 3.86
C GLU A 95 10.98 0.61 2.41
N ASP A 96 9.83 -0.02 2.19
CA ASP A 96 9.35 -0.52 0.92
C ASP A 96 8.59 0.51 0.08
N GLU A 97 8.33 1.72 0.59
CA GLU A 97 7.53 2.75 -0.09
C GLU A 97 8.09 3.11 -1.48
N ALA A 98 9.42 3.25 -1.56
CA ALA A 98 10.15 3.38 -2.82
C ALA A 98 9.82 2.26 -3.81
N SER A 99 10.02 1.02 -3.40
CA SER A 99 9.78 -0.15 -4.25
C SER A 99 8.33 -0.26 -4.69
N LEU A 100 7.38 0.07 -3.81
CA LEU A 100 5.94 0.05 -4.07
C LEU A 100 5.51 1.14 -5.06
N ASN A 101 6.01 2.37 -4.92
CA ASN A 101 5.65 3.46 -5.84
C ASN A 101 6.19 3.21 -7.25
N LEU A 102 7.40 2.64 -7.38
CA LEU A 102 7.90 2.17 -8.67
C LEU A 102 7.02 1.04 -9.25
N ALA A 103 6.62 0.07 -8.43
CA ALA A 103 5.74 -1.03 -8.84
C ALA A 103 4.39 -0.52 -9.39
N LYS A 104 3.77 0.46 -8.70
CA LYS A 104 2.53 1.11 -9.17
C LYS A 104 2.73 1.78 -10.53
N LEU A 105 3.82 2.54 -10.70
CA LEU A 105 4.12 3.23 -11.96
C LEU A 105 4.31 2.24 -13.12
N ILE A 106 5.02 1.13 -12.88
CA ILE A 106 5.21 0.06 -13.87
C ILE A 106 3.87 -0.57 -14.24
N ALA A 107 2.99 -0.84 -13.28
CA ALA A 107 1.66 -1.40 -13.55
C ALA A 107 0.83 -0.48 -14.45
N VAL A 108 0.85 0.84 -14.21
CA VAL A 108 0.21 1.82 -15.09
C VAL A 108 0.89 1.83 -16.47
N ALA A 109 2.21 1.75 -16.52
CA ALA A 109 2.98 1.74 -17.78
C ALA A 109 2.67 0.52 -18.67
N VAL A 110 2.41 -0.64 -18.07
CA VAL A 110 2.08 -1.86 -18.82
C VAL A 110 0.63 -1.84 -19.28
N THR A 111 -0.29 -1.42 -18.42
CA THR A 111 -1.73 -1.48 -18.69
C THR A 111 -2.25 -0.35 -19.57
N HIS A 112 -1.61 0.84 -19.59
CA HIS A 112 -2.09 1.97 -20.39
C HIS A 112 -2.10 1.71 -21.90
N LYS A 113 -1.32 0.75 -22.40
CA LYS A 113 -1.24 0.44 -23.83
C LYS A 113 -2.57 -0.07 -24.39
N ILE A 114 -3.37 -0.72 -23.53
CA ILE A 114 -4.67 -1.29 -23.88
C ILE A 114 -5.61 -1.01 -22.70
N PRO A 115 -6.14 0.22 -22.56
CA PRO A 115 -6.94 0.58 -21.40
C PRO A 115 -8.32 -0.13 -21.42
N VAL A 116 -8.90 -0.46 -20.25
CA VAL A 116 -10.26 -1.02 -20.16
C VAL A 116 -11.32 0.05 -20.35
N LEU A 117 -11.01 1.25 -19.91
CA LEU A 117 -11.87 2.42 -19.94
C LEU A 117 -11.34 3.39 -21.00
N PRO A 118 -12.11 4.43 -21.39
CA PRO A 118 -11.65 5.42 -22.36
C PRO A 118 -10.33 6.11 -21.95
N LYS A 119 -10.04 6.14 -20.66
CA LYS A 119 -8.77 6.60 -20.08
C LYS A 119 -8.18 5.49 -19.19
N PRO A 120 -6.85 5.41 -19.05
CA PRO A 120 -6.23 4.52 -18.07
C PRO A 120 -6.81 4.75 -16.68
N SER A 121 -6.99 3.69 -15.91
CA SER A 121 -7.56 3.77 -14.55
C SER A 121 -6.70 3.08 -13.50
N PHE A 122 -6.60 3.72 -12.34
CA PHE A 122 -5.89 3.19 -11.19
C PHE A 122 -6.85 3.14 -10.02
N TYR A 123 -7.02 1.97 -9.42
CA TYR A 123 -7.86 1.78 -8.25
C TYR A 123 -7.03 1.35 -7.05
N GLU A 124 -7.12 2.12 -5.98
CA GLU A 124 -6.60 1.74 -4.68
C GLU A 124 -7.71 1.36 -3.70
N LEU A 125 -7.52 0.21 -3.05
CA LEU A 125 -8.24 -0.13 -1.82
C LEU A 125 -7.41 0.27 -0.59
N GLY A 126 -7.92 1.25 0.14
CA GLY A 126 -7.24 1.98 1.20
C GLY A 126 -6.92 3.42 0.77
N GLN A 127 -6.56 4.25 1.73
CA GLN A 127 -6.16 5.64 1.49
C GLN A 127 -4.66 5.79 1.39
N THR A 128 -4.15 5.68 0.16
CA THR A 128 -2.92 6.35 -0.26
C THR A 128 -2.98 6.92 -1.68
N ILE A 129 -4.16 7.30 -2.24
CA ILE A 129 -4.12 8.15 -3.46
C ILE A 129 -3.22 9.35 -3.15
N PHE A 130 -3.42 9.86 -1.93
CA PHE A 130 -2.44 10.59 -1.14
C PHE A 130 -1.12 9.82 -1.01
N GLY A 131 -0.09 10.23 -1.76
CA GLY A 131 1.23 9.59 -1.77
C GLY A 131 1.46 8.62 -2.94
N CYS A 132 0.42 7.98 -3.49
CA CYS A 132 0.54 7.19 -4.72
C CYS A 132 0.88 8.09 -5.91
N ILE A 133 0.15 9.20 -6.07
CA ILE A 133 0.36 10.11 -7.19
C ILE A 133 1.75 10.74 -7.09
N GLU A 134 2.10 11.31 -5.93
CA GLU A 134 3.39 11.95 -5.72
C GLU A 134 4.55 10.98 -5.80
N GLY A 135 4.42 9.79 -5.20
CA GLY A 135 5.44 8.75 -5.30
C GLY A 135 5.67 8.30 -6.74
N MET A 136 4.62 8.18 -7.55
CA MET A 136 4.76 7.83 -8.97
C MET A 136 5.31 8.97 -9.82
N GLU A 137 4.93 10.23 -9.56
CA GLU A 137 5.53 11.40 -10.22
C GLU A 137 7.03 11.49 -9.87
N PHE A 138 7.39 11.31 -8.60
CA PHE A 138 8.78 11.25 -8.15
C PHE A 138 9.57 10.20 -8.92
N TYR A 139 9.06 8.96 -9.03
CA TYR A 139 9.75 7.92 -9.79
C TYR A 139 9.85 8.22 -11.27
N LYS A 140 8.81 8.80 -11.87
CA LYS A 140 8.85 9.21 -13.27
C LYS A 140 9.96 10.22 -13.51
N ASN A 141 10.12 11.21 -12.64
CA ASN A 141 11.17 12.22 -12.73
C ASN A 141 12.54 11.64 -12.39
N LEU A 142 12.64 10.75 -11.40
CA LEU A 142 13.86 10.02 -11.06
C LEU A 142 14.41 9.25 -12.26
N LEU A 143 13.55 8.49 -12.94
CA LEU A 143 13.93 7.71 -14.12
C LEU A 143 14.39 8.62 -15.26
N LYS A 144 13.73 9.76 -15.44
CA LYS A 144 14.13 10.78 -16.43
C LYS A 144 15.49 11.39 -16.11
N CYS A 145 15.73 11.83 -14.87
CA CYS A 145 17.01 12.38 -14.40
C CYS A 145 18.13 11.34 -14.47
N ALA A 146 17.81 10.07 -14.21
CA ALA A 146 18.70 8.93 -14.32
C ALA A 146 19.00 8.53 -15.79
N ASN A 147 18.29 9.11 -16.77
CA ASN A 147 18.31 8.71 -18.18
C ASN A 147 17.99 7.22 -18.40
N ILE A 148 17.05 6.69 -17.62
CA ILE A 148 16.58 5.31 -17.72
C ILE A 148 15.38 5.28 -18.65
N LYS A 149 15.44 4.42 -19.67
CA LYS A 149 14.36 4.27 -20.64
C LYS A 149 13.11 3.72 -19.95
N PHE A 150 12.02 4.48 -20.00
CA PHE A 150 10.73 4.11 -19.45
C PHE A 150 9.60 4.53 -20.41
N PRO A 151 8.47 3.80 -20.50
CA PRO A 151 7.32 4.25 -21.28
C PRO A 151 6.81 5.60 -20.80
N ASP A 152 6.43 6.50 -21.71
CA ASP A 152 5.85 7.78 -21.33
C ASP A 152 4.44 7.58 -20.77
N VAL A 153 4.28 7.85 -19.48
CA VAL A 153 3.00 7.73 -18.77
C VAL A 153 2.55 9.13 -18.33
N ASN A 154 1.40 9.57 -18.84
CA ASN A 154 0.76 10.79 -18.37
C ASN A 154 -0.19 10.51 -17.21
N LEU A 155 0.30 10.65 -15.98
CA LEU A 155 -0.45 10.41 -14.74
C LEU A 155 -1.67 11.35 -14.58
N LYS A 156 -1.65 12.54 -15.20
CA LYS A 156 -2.82 13.45 -15.22
C LYS A 156 -3.98 12.93 -16.07
N ASN A 157 -3.71 12.02 -17.02
CA ASN A 157 -4.75 11.39 -17.82
C ASN A 157 -5.30 10.11 -17.18
N VAL A 158 -4.71 9.64 -16.08
CA VAL A 158 -5.23 8.49 -15.33
C VAL A 158 -6.46 8.92 -14.54
N THR A 159 -7.48 8.06 -14.52
CA THR A 159 -8.61 8.19 -13.60
C THR A 159 -8.30 7.41 -12.33
N TRP A 160 -8.23 8.12 -11.21
CA TRP A 160 -7.80 7.61 -9.91
C TRP A 160 -9.02 7.32 -9.05
N TYR A 161 -9.21 6.05 -8.68
CA TYR A 161 -10.28 5.60 -7.79
C TYR A 161 -9.69 5.23 -6.44
N GLY A 162 -10.17 5.87 -5.38
CA GLY A 162 -9.74 5.59 -4.00
C GLY A 162 -10.92 5.13 -3.19
N VAL A 163 -10.80 3.99 -2.52
CA VAL A 163 -11.82 3.52 -1.58
C VAL A 163 -11.24 3.36 -0.21
N ASP A 164 -11.81 4.09 0.74
CA ASP A 164 -11.45 3.97 2.13
C ASP A 164 -12.60 4.44 3.02
N ILE A 165 -12.63 3.89 4.22
CA ILE A 165 -13.61 4.13 5.27
C ILE A 165 -13.61 5.54 5.84
N SER A 166 -12.49 6.27 5.71
CA SER A 166 -12.36 7.58 6.31
C SER A 166 -12.91 8.67 5.40
N GLU A 167 -13.97 9.33 5.83
CA GLU A 167 -14.48 10.52 5.15
C GLU A 167 -13.43 11.64 5.07
N LEU A 168 -12.62 11.82 6.12
CA LEU A 168 -11.60 12.87 6.20
C LEU A 168 -10.63 12.76 5.04
N PHE A 169 -10.04 11.59 4.86
CA PHE A 169 -9.04 11.37 3.85
C PHE A 169 -9.63 11.24 2.43
N ASN A 170 -10.88 10.78 2.28
CA ASN A 170 -11.58 10.81 1.00
C ASN A 170 -11.76 12.25 0.53
N TYR A 171 -12.12 13.14 1.46
CA TYR A 171 -12.21 14.58 1.20
C TYR A 171 -10.82 15.20 0.92
N LEU A 172 -9.81 14.93 1.76
CA LEU A 172 -8.46 15.48 1.57
C LEU A 172 -7.83 15.06 0.24
N SER A 173 -8.03 13.81 -0.18
CA SER A 173 -7.53 13.32 -1.47
C SER A 173 -8.10 14.12 -2.64
N LEU A 174 -9.38 14.51 -2.59
CA LEU A 174 -9.99 15.36 -3.62
C LEU A 174 -9.43 16.79 -3.60
N VAL A 175 -9.26 17.36 -2.40
CA VAL A 175 -8.80 18.75 -2.24
C VAL A 175 -7.35 18.94 -2.67
N LEU A 176 -6.47 17.98 -2.39
CA LEU A 176 -5.04 18.10 -2.69
C LEU A 176 -4.70 17.80 -4.14
N HIS A 177 -5.50 16.98 -4.82
CA HIS A 177 -5.23 16.50 -6.17
C HIS A 177 -6.20 17.08 -7.20
N GLN A 178 -6.62 18.34 -7.04
CA GLN A 178 -7.58 19.01 -7.96
C GLN A 178 -7.12 19.03 -9.43
N ASN A 179 -5.82 18.87 -9.68
CA ASN A 179 -5.22 18.81 -11.00
C ASN A 179 -5.24 17.40 -11.64
N TYR A 180 -5.77 16.39 -10.93
CA TYR A 180 -5.92 15.02 -11.37
C TYR A 180 -7.39 14.61 -11.40
N ASN A 181 -7.71 13.57 -12.17
CA ASN A 181 -9.05 13.01 -12.20
C ASN A 181 -9.24 12.01 -11.04
N VAL A 182 -9.52 12.52 -9.84
CA VAL A 182 -9.68 11.71 -8.62
C VAL A 182 -11.15 11.51 -8.27
N VAL A 183 -11.51 10.26 -7.98
CA VAL A 183 -12.81 9.82 -7.49
C VAL A 183 -12.59 9.05 -6.20
N THR A 184 -13.17 9.51 -5.09
CA THR A 184 -13.09 8.82 -3.79
C THR A 184 -14.45 8.31 -3.34
N MET A 185 -14.46 7.19 -2.62
CA MET A 185 -15.69 6.52 -2.17
C MET A 185 -15.48 5.86 -0.80
N LEU A 186 -16.55 5.75 -0.02
CA LEU A 186 -16.53 5.01 1.25
C LEU A 186 -16.64 3.49 1.06
N THR A 187 -17.23 3.05 -0.05
CA THR A 187 -17.49 1.63 -0.34
C THR A 187 -17.12 1.29 -1.78
N THR A 188 -16.97 0.00 -2.07
CA THR A 188 -16.60 -0.50 -3.41
C THR A 188 -17.80 -0.69 -4.35
N GLU A 189 -19.03 -0.42 -3.89
CA GLU A 189 -20.27 -0.71 -4.61
C GLU A 189 -20.43 0.10 -5.90
N SER A 190 -19.97 1.36 -5.87
CA SER A 190 -20.04 2.30 -6.98
C SER A 190 -18.81 2.28 -7.90
N LEU A 191 -17.85 1.38 -7.65
CA LEU A 191 -16.69 1.23 -8.52
C LEU A 191 -17.09 0.60 -9.87
N PRO A 192 -16.40 0.97 -10.96
CA PRO A 192 -16.48 0.22 -12.21
C PRO A 192 -16.22 -1.28 -12.00
N SER A 193 -16.83 -2.11 -12.84
CA SER A 193 -16.66 -3.57 -12.77
C SER A 193 -15.23 -4.02 -13.09
N LYS A 194 -14.53 -3.26 -13.94
CA LYS A 194 -13.14 -3.51 -14.33
C LYS A 194 -12.38 -2.20 -14.53
N MET A 195 -11.12 -2.19 -14.11
CA MET A 195 -10.16 -1.09 -14.12
C MET A 195 -8.80 -1.62 -14.59
N ASP A 196 -7.86 -0.73 -14.91
CA ASP A 196 -6.57 -1.15 -15.47
C ASP A 196 -5.64 -1.69 -14.38
N VAL A 197 -5.44 -0.90 -13.32
CA VAL A 197 -4.62 -1.29 -12.18
C VAL A 197 -5.47 -1.38 -10.91
N PHE A 198 -5.30 -2.46 -10.17
CA PHE A 198 -5.69 -2.56 -8.76
C PHE A 198 -4.43 -2.48 -7.89
N PHE A 199 -4.46 -1.67 -6.84
CA PHE A 199 -3.42 -1.62 -5.82
C PHE A 199 -4.03 -1.71 -4.42
N ALA A 200 -3.36 -2.42 -3.53
CA ALA A 200 -3.65 -2.34 -2.10
C ALA A 200 -2.44 -2.80 -1.29
N LYS A 201 -2.18 -2.13 -0.17
CA LYS A 201 -1.35 -2.70 0.88
C LYS A 201 -2.09 -3.85 1.55
N GLY A 202 -1.38 -4.86 2.02
CA GLY A 202 -1.98 -6.07 2.57
C GLY A 202 -2.90 -5.81 3.75
N ILE A 203 -2.59 -4.77 4.54
CA ILE A 203 -3.45 -4.34 5.64
C ILE A 203 -4.84 -3.91 5.18
N SER A 204 -4.96 -3.25 4.03
CA SER A 204 -6.24 -2.81 3.46
C SER A 204 -7.08 -4.01 3.03
N ILE A 205 -6.47 -4.99 2.37
CA ILE A 205 -7.14 -6.23 1.97
C ILE A 205 -7.57 -7.02 3.22
N LEU A 206 -6.68 -7.14 4.22
CA LEU A 206 -6.94 -7.82 5.49
C LEU A 206 -8.17 -7.27 6.24
N TYR A 207 -8.42 -5.95 6.14
CA TYR A 207 -9.67 -5.36 6.62
C TYR A 207 -10.86 -5.70 5.73
N ALA A 208 -10.66 -5.68 4.41
CA ALA A 208 -11.76 -5.68 3.46
C ALA A 208 -12.37 -7.03 3.15
N VAL A 209 -11.59 -8.11 3.23
CA VAL A 209 -12.04 -9.43 2.79
C VAL A 209 -12.23 -10.38 3.95
N ARG A 210 -13.21 -11.27 3.82
CA ARG A 210 -13.54 -12.32 4.77
C ARG A 210 -13.56 -13.71 4.15
N THR A 211 -13.59 -13.82 2.83
CA THR A 211 -13.58 -15.10 2.10
C THR A 211 -12.64 -15.02 0.89
N LEU A 212 -12.26 -16.18 0.35
CA LEU A 212 -11.50 -16.23 -0.90
C LEU A 212 -12.28 -15.63 -2.08
N ASP A 213 -13.59 -15.84 -2.15
CA ASP A 213 -14.42 -15.25 -3.20
C ASP A 213 -14.37 -13.72 -3.15
N GLN A 214 -14.45 -13.12 -1.96
CA GLN A 214 -14.31 -11.68 -1.77
C GLN A 214 -12.90 -11.20 -2.13
N PHE A 215 -11.86 -11.96 -1.76
CA PHE A 215 -10.48 -11.67 -2.13
C PHE A 215 -10.30 -11.62 -3.64
N PHE A 216 -10.69 -12.68 -4.35
CA PHE A 216 -10.61 -12.72 -5.80
C PHE A 216 -11.48 -11.66 -6.47
N ALA A 217 -12.72 -11.45 -6.00
CA ALA A 217 -13.60 -10.40 -6.53
C ALA A 217 -12.99 -9.00 -6.37
N THR A 218 -12.23 -8.78 -5.29
CA THR A 218 -11.55 -7.52 -5.02
C THR A 218 -10.37 -7.32 -5.96
N ILE A 219 -9.43 -8.27 -6.02
CA ILE A 219 -8.22 -8.11 -6.84
C ILE A 219 -8.52 -8.15 -8.35
N ARG A 220 -9.56 -8.90 -8.79
CA ARG A 220 -10.01 -8.96 -10.20
C ARG A 220 -10.68 -7.69 -10.71
N LYS A 221 -10.90 -6.69 -9.85
CA LYS A 221 -11.31 -5.37 -10.32
C LYS A 221 -10.23 -4.73 -11.21
N GLY A 222 -8.96 -5.05 -11.01
CA GLY A 222 -7.86 -4.65 -11.91
C GLY A 222 -7.61 -5.71 -13.00
N LYS A 223 -7.21 -5.26 -14.20
CA LYS A 223 -6.56 -6.16 -15.19
C LYS A 223 -5.22 -6.68 -14.65
N LEU A 224 -4.49 -5.82 -13.98
CA LEU A 224 -3.27 -6.14 -13.25
C LEU A 224 -3.43 -5.62 -11.81
N ALA A 225 -3.29 -6.53 -10.86
CA ALA A 225 -3.31 -6.25 -9.45
C ALA A 225 -1.87 -6.26 -8.92
N VAL A 226 -1.50 -5.23 -8.15
CA VAL A 226 -0.24 -5.13 -7.40
C VAL A 226 -0.59 -5.03 -5.92
N PHE A 227 -0.17 -5.98 -5.11
CA PHE A 227 -0.53 -5.97 -3.69
C PHE A 227 0.41 -6.83 -2.88
N ASP A 228 0.47 -6.59 -1.58
CA ASP A 228 0.98 -7.57 -0.63
C ASP A 228 -0.16 -8.22 0.14
N TYR A 229 0.02 -9.45 0.62
CA TYR A 229 -0.96 -10.08 1.50
C TYR A 229 -0.31 -11.13 2.41
N SER A 230 -0.88 -11.27 3.61
CA SER A 230 -0.50 -12.34 4.54
C SER A 230 -1.57 -13.42 4.57
N PHE A 231 -1.18 -14.64 4.24
CA PHE A 231 -2.02 -15.82 4.41
C PHE A 231 -1.64 -16.59 5.68
N SER A 232 -2.62 -17.29 6.26
CA SER A 232 -2.38 -18.31 7.28
C SER A 232 -1.88 -19.59 6.62
N LEU A 233 -0.81 -20.18 7.16
CA LEU A 233 -0.34 -21.52 6.78
C LEU A 233 -1.12 -22.63 7.49
N GLY A 234 -1.93 -22.28 8.49
CA GLY A 234 -2.91 -23.15 9.14
C GLY A 234 -4.32 -22.82 8.66
N LYS A 235 -5.33 -22.98 9.53
CA LYS A 235 -6.72 -22.57 9.22
C LYS A 235 -6.83 -21.05 9.06
N GLU A 236 -7.92 -20.59 8.45
CA GLU A 236 -8.25 -19.16 8.46
C GLU A 236 -8.27 -18.62 9.90
N GLU A 237 -7.83 -17.37 10.06
CA GLU A 237 -7.64 -16.75 11.37
C GLU A 237 -8.18 -15.32 11.39
N ASP A 238 -9.07 -15.03 12.33
CA ASP A 238 -9.45 -13.67 12.69
C ASP A 238 -8.60 -13.20 13.88
N THR A 239 -7.96 -12.04 13.75
CA THR A 239 -7.23 -11.41 14.86
C THR A 239 -7.49 -9.92 14.90
N THR A 240 -7.44 -9.36 16.10
CA THR A 240 -7.33 -7.91 16.27
C THR A 240 -5.86 -7.53 16.18
N ILE A 241 -5.54 -6.49 15.41
CA ILE A 241 -4.18 -5.94 15.31
C ILE A 241 -4.07 -4.62 16.07
N GLY A 242 -2.87 -4.03 16.11
CA GLY A 242 -2.59 -2.83 16.91
C GLY A 242 -3.57 -1.67 16.70
N SER A 243 -4.22 -1.56 15.53
CA SER A 243 -5.27 -0.58 15.21
C SER A 243 -6.66 -0.89 15.81
N GLY A 244 -6.80 -1.98 16.57
CA GLY A 244 -8.03 -2.33 17.28
C GLY A 244 -9.10 -2.93 16.35
N LYS A 245 -8.81 -2.97 15.04
CA LYS A 245 -9.66 -3.55 14.01
C LYS A 245 -9.36 -5.03 13.85
N THR A 246 -10.41 -5.81 13.60
CA THR A 246 -10.29 -7.23 13.28
C THR A 246 -9.94 -7.41 11.81
N VAL A 247 -8.91 -8.19 11.55
CA VAL A 247 -8.46 -8.61 10.23
C VAL A 247 -8.62 -10.12 10.09
N ARG A 248 -8.76 -10.58 8.85
CA ARG A 248 -8.79 -12.01 8.53
C ARG A 248 -7.61 -12.40 7.65
N TYR A 249 -6.86 -13.41 8.09
CA TYR A 249 -5.87 -14.10 7.28
C TYR A 249 -6.52 -15.33 6.64
N LEU A 250 -6.60 -15.35 5.32
CA LEU A 250 -7.17 -16.47 4.57
C LEU A 250 -6.21 -17.66 4.57
N ASN A 251 -6.76 -18.89 4.47
CA ASN A 251 -5.96 -20.10 4.38
C ASN A 251 -5.20 -20.14 3.05
N TYR A 252 -3.90 -20.39 3.13
CA TYR A 252 -3.02 -20.37 1.96
C TYR A 252 -3.21 -21.58 1.02
N SER A 253 -3.49 -22.76 1.56
CA SER A 253 -3.71 -23.97 0.75
C SER A 253 -4.98 -23.87 -0.08
N ASP A 254 -6.05 -23.37 0.52
CA ASP A 254 -7.33 -23.11 -0.14
C ASP A 254 -7.17 -22.03 -1.21
N PHE A 255 -6.39 -20.98 -0.91
CA PHE A 255 -6.02 -19.95 -1.88
C PHE A 255 -5.33 -20.57 -3.12
N LEU A 256 -4.28 -21.38 -2.94
CA LEU A 256 -3.59 -22.03 -4.06
C LEU A 256 -4.52 -22.94 -4.87
N ASN A 257 -5.42 -23.66 -4.20
CA ASN A 257 -6.38 -24.54 -4.87
C ASN A 257 -7.41 -23.76 -5.68
N ALA A 258 -7.82 -22.58 -5.21
CA ALA A 258 -8.69 -21.68 -5.95
C ALA A 258 -7.95 -21.03 -7.15
N LEU A 259 -6.69 -20.62 -6.96
CA LEU A 259 -5.88 -20.04 -8.02
C LEU A 259 -5.62 -21.02 -9.17
N LYS A 260 -5.37 -22.31 -8.89
CA LYS A 260 -5.20 -23.34 -9.94
C LYS A 260 -6.40 -23.50 -10.87
N LYS A 261 -7.58 -23.04 -10.45
CA LYS A 261 -8.82 -23.08 -11.24
C LYS A 261 -9.12 -21.74 -11.92
N ALA A 262 -8.31 -20.71 -11.66
CA ALA A 262 -8.43 -19.40 -12.27
C ALA A 262 -7.72 -19.38 -13.64
N ASP A 263 -8.20 -18.51 -14.52
CA ASP A 263 -7.52 -18.23 -15.80
C ASP A 263 -6.34 -17.26 -15.60
N GLU A 264 -6.37 -16.48 -14.52
CA GLU A 264 -5.31 -15.56 -14.15
C GLU A 264 -4.17 -16.26 -13.39
N VAL A 265 -3.00 -15.66 -13.45
CA VAL A 265 -1.80 -16.15 -12.77
C VAL A 265 -1.36 -15.17 -11.69
N MET A 266 -0.61 -15.68 -10.71
CA MET A 266 0.00 -14.86 -9.68
C MET A 266 1.50 -15.12 -9.63
N TYR A 267 2.26 -14.03 -9.61
CA TYR A 267 3.70 -14.07 -9.36
C TYR A 267 4.01 -13.38 -8.05
N VAL A 268 5.02 -13.88 -7.37
CA VAL A 268 5.52 -13.31 -6.12
C VAL A 268 6.96 -12.88 -6.29
N LYS A 269 7.27 -11.72 -5.71
CA LYS A 269 8.63 -11.22 -5.62
C LYS A 269 9.33 -11.94 -4.48
N LYS A 270 10.21 -12.89 -4.82
CA LYS A 270 10.78 -13.85 -3.87
C LYS A 270 11.59 -13.17 -2.77
N SER A 271 12.32 -12.12 -3.11
CA SER A 271 13.23 -11.44 -2.21
C SER A 271 12.51 -10.59 -1.15
N ASN A 272 11.32 -10.08 -1.45
CA ASN A 272 10.48 -9.37 -0.50
C ASN A 272 9.59 -10.32 0.30
N SER A 273 9.14 -11.42 -0.31
CA SER A 273 8.23 -12.37 0.30
C SER A 273 8.91 -13.17 1.43
N LYS A 274 8.14 -13.59 2.46
CA LYS A 274 8.70 -14.34 3.60
C LYS A 274 7.69 -15.20 4.35
N ILE A 275 8.19 -16.30 4.92
CA ILE A 275 7.46 -17.12 5.90
C ILE A 275 7.72 -16.56 7.30
N ILE A 276 6.65 -16.26 8.03
CA ILE A 276 6.65 -15.76 9.40
C ILE A 276 6.34 -16.94 10.32
N LYS A 277 7.38 -17.70 10.66
CA LYS A 277 7.27 -19.01 11.35
C LYS A 277 6.56 -18.91 12.70
N ASP A 278 6.87 -17.89 13.50
CA ASP A 278 6.31 -17.64 14.83
C ASP A 278 4.79 -17.40 14.81
N LYS A 279 4.28 -16.86 13.70
CA LYS A 279 2.84 -16.60 13.51
C LYS A 279 2.16 -17.64 12.62
N ASN A 280 2.90 -18.64 12.15
CA ASN A 280 2.43 -19.61 11.16
C ASN A 280 1.77 -18.94 9.93
N ARG A 281 2.42 -17.90 9.40
CA ARG A 281 1.93 -17.07 8.29
C ARG A 281 2.93 -16.99 7.15
N ILE A 282 2.44 -16.62 5.98
CA ILE A 282 3.24 -16.30 4.80
C ILE A 282 2.84 -14.93 4.28
N TRP A 283 3.80 -14.01 4.20
CA TRP A 283 3.62 -12.69 3.59
C TRP A 283 4.19 -12.73 2.18
N LEU A 284 3.40 -12.28 1.21
CA LEU A 284 3.74 -12.32 -0.21
C LEU A 284 3.62 -10.92 -0.80
N ASP A 285 4.62 -10.50 -1.58
CA ASP A 285 4.60 -9.30 -2.45
C ASP A 285 4.28 -9.74 -3.88
N CYS A 286 3.16 -9.28 -4.42
CA CYS A 286 2.45 -10.00 -5.46
C CYS A 286 2.06 -9.12 -6.65
N ILE A 287 2.06 -9.75 -7.81
CA ILE A 287 1.25 -9.33 -8.95
C ILE A 287 0.28 -10.43 -9.35
N PHE A 288 -0.91 -10.05 -9.82
CA PHE A 288 -1.95 -10.97 -10.27
C PHE A 288 -2.66 -10.42 -11.51
N GLY A 289 -2.92 -11.27 -12.49
CA GLY A 289 -3.62 -10.86 -13.72
C GLY A 289 -3.45 -11.84 -14.87
N GLU A 290 -3.71 -11.37 -16.08
CA GLU A 290 -3.43 -12.15 -17.29
C GLU A 290 -1.92 -12.43 -17.41
N LYS A 291 -1.55 -13.66 -17.77
CA LYS A 291 -0.15 -14.08 -17.85
C LYS A 291 0.71 -13.16 -18.72
N SER A 292 0.21 -12.76 -19.89
CA SER A 292 0.91 -11.86 -20.81
C SER A 292 1.25 -10.51 -20.15
N LEU A 293 0.30 -9.94 -19.40
CA LEU A 293 0.47 -8.67 -18.68
C LEU A 293 1.45 -8.82 -17.51
N CYS A 294 1.38 -9.91 -16.74
CA CYS A 294 2.33 -10.19 -15.67
C CYS A 294 3.75 -10.34 -16.23
N GLU A 295 3.94 -11.02 -17.36
CA GLU A 295 5.25 -11.17 -18.01
C GLU A 295 5.80 -9.83 -18.51
N GLU A 296 4.96 -8.96 -19.09
CA GLU A 296 5.34 -7.59 -19.47
C GLU A 296 5.74 -6.75 -18.25
N TYR A 297 4.99 -6.85 -17.15
CA TYR A 297 5.31 -6.20 -15.89
C TYR A 297 6.65 -6.65 -15.35
N ILE A 298 6.87 -7.96 -15.23
CA ILE A 298 8.12 -8.52 -14.68
C ILE A 298 9.30 -8.05 -15.53
N LYS A 299 9.19 -8.13 -16.85
CA LYS A 299 10.25 -7.68 -17.76
C LYS A 299 10.60 -6.21 -17.54
N LEU A 300 9.59 -5.34 -17.43
CA LEU A 300 9.81 -3.91 -17.22
C LEU A 300 10.38 -3.63 -15.83
N ASP A 301 9.81 -4.20 -14.76
CA ASP A 301 10.28 -4.07 -13.37
C ASP A 301 11.74 -4.51 -13.21
N THR A 302 12.08 -5.70 -13.71
CA THR A 302 13.46 -6.20 -13.70
C THR A 302 14.40 -5.25 -14.43
N SER A 303 14.04 -4.80 -15.65
CA SER A 303 14.91 -3.93 -16.44
C SER A 303 15.16 -2.56 -15.78
N VAL A 304 14.12 -1.97 -15.18
CA VAL A 304 14.21 -0.66 -14.55
C VAL A 304 14.99 -0.72 -13.26
N ARG A 305 14.78 -1.76 -12.43
CA ARG A 305 15.53 -1.91 -11.17
C ARG A 305 17.01 -2.18 -11.41
N ILE A 306 17.36 -3.02 -12.38
CA ILE A 306 18.77 -3.23 -12.78
C ILE A 306 19.40 -1.89 -13.20
N ALA A 307 18.71 -1.11 -14.03
CA ALA A 307 19.22 0.19 -14.48
C ALA A 307 19.36 1.21 -13.35
N LEU A 308 18.42 1.23 -12.39
CA LEU A 308 18.51 2.07 -11.20
C LEU A 308 19.71 1.69 -10.33
N VAL A 309 19.91 0.40 -10.04
CA VAL A 309 21.07 -0.07 -9.27
C VAL A 309 22.38 0.34 -9.94
N GLN A 310 22.50 0.14 -11.26
CA GLN A 310 23.69 0.56 -12.01
C GLN A 310 23.88 2.07 -11.97
N ARG A 311 22.81 2.86 -12.06
CA ARG A 311 22.90 4.32 -12.09
C ARG A 311 23.29 4.92 -10.74
N PHE A 312 22.92 4.25 -9.65
CA PHE A 312 23.19 4.66 -8.28
C PHE A 312 24.42 3.97 -7.67
N GLU A 313 25.17 3.22 -8.49
CA GLU A 313 26.44 2.64 -8.08
C GLU A 313 27.40 3.75 -7.61
N GLY A 314 27.96 3.59 -6.41
CA GLY A 314 28.84 4.57 -5.78
C GLY A 314 28.13 5.64 -4.93
N ILE A 315 26.80 5.72 -4.92
CA ILE A 315 26.06 6.54 -3.95
C ILE A 315 25.95 5.77 -2.63
N GLN A 316 26.21 6.44 -1.52
CA GLN A 316 26.19 5.80 -0.21
C GLN A 316 24.76 5.61 0.29
N ASN A 317 24.55 4.55 1.08
CA ASN A 317 23.28 4.28 1.79
C ASN A 317 22.05 4.10 0.88
N THR A 318 22.23 3.63 -0.36
CA THR A 318 21.10 3.42 -1.29
C THR A 318 20.25 2.20 -0.97
N GLY A 319 20.64 1.38 0.02
CA GLY A 319 20.05 0.06 0.21
C GLY A 319 18.57 0.05 0.58
N LYS A 320 18.12 0.95 1.45
CA LYS A 320 16.70 1.09 1.81
C LYS A 320 15.88 1.68 0.65
N PHE A 321 16.45 2.63 -0.10
CA PHE A 321 15.79 3.25 -1.26
C PHE A 321 15.65 2.33 -2.47
N LEU A 322 16.71 1.62 -2.85
CA LEU A 322 16.69 0.70 -3.98
C LEU A 322 16.16 -0.69 -3.60
N ASN A 323 15.99 -0.94 -2.30
CA ASN A 323 15.64 -2.24 -1.74
C ASN A 323 16.60 -3.36 -2.16
N ASN A 324 17.92 -3.05 -2.22
CA ASN A 324 19.13 -3.89 -2.44
C ASN A 324 19.10 -5.13 -3.37
N ASP A 325 18.00 -5.46 -4.03
CA ASP A 325 17.87 -6.58 -4.93
C ASP A 325 18.29 -6.17 -6.32
N ILE A 326 19.51 -6.57 -6.66
CA ILE A 326 20.14 -6.35 -7.96
C ILE A 326 19.33 -7.03 -9.09
N SER A 327 18.49 -8.02 -8.76
CA SER A 327 17.56 -8.64 -9.71
C SER A 327 16.31 -9.13 -8.97
N PRO A 328 15.13 -8.49 -9.13
CA PRO A 328 13.91 -8.98 -8.51
C PRO A 328 13.56 -10.36 -9.11
N GLU A 329 13.74 -11.43 -8.33
CA GLU A 329 13.36 -12.77 -8.74
C GLU A 329 11.84 -12.93 -8.56
N TRP A 330 11.11 -12.78 -9.67
CA TRP A 330 9.69 -13.08 -9.73
C TRP A 330 9.47 -14.57 -10.02
N VAL A 331 8.70 -15.24 -9.18
CA VAL A 331 8.38 -16.66 -9.35
C VAL A 331 6.87 -16.86 -9.33
N ALA A 332 6.35 -17.83 -10.07
CA ALA A 332 4.95 -18.23 -9.94
C ALA A 332 4.67 -18.66 -8.49
N VAL A 333 3.53 -18.25 -7.93
CA VAL A 333 3.24 -18.42 -6.50
C VAL A 333 3.24 -19.90 -6.08
N GLU A 334 2.88 -20.81 -6.97
CA GLU A 334 2.92 -22.26 -6.76
C GLU A 334 4.34 -22.77 -6.53
N ASN A 335 5.34 -22.11 -7.11
CA ASN A 335 6.75 -22.49 -6.99
C ASN A 335 7.42 -21.90 -5.75
N TYR A 336 6.83 -20.87 -5.14
CA TYR A 336 7.45 -20.15 -4.02
C TYR A 336 7.65 -21.04 -2.77
N HIS A 337 6.76 -22.01 -2.54
CA HIS A 337 6.88 -22.96 -1.42
C HIS A 337 8.05 -23.93 -1.56
N HIS A 338 8.35 -24.33 -2.80
CA HIS A 338 9.39 -25.31 -3.09
C HIS A 338 10.80 -24.73 -2.90
N CYS A 339 10.96 -23.41 -2.98
CA CYS A 339 12.23 -22.73 -2.76
C CYS A 339 12.61 -22.63 -1.27
N ASN A 340 11.64 -22.46 -0.36
CA ASN A 340 11.93 -22.20 1.06
C ASN A 340 12.06 -23.46 1.94
N THR A 341 11.74 -24.66 1.42
CA THR A 341 11.93 -25.92 2.17
C THR A 341 13.33 -26.49 2.11
N LYS A 342 14.21 -25.99 1.22
CA LYS A 342 15.57 -26.54 1.06
C LYS A 342 16.69 -25.75 1.75
N ASP A 343 16.47 -24.47 2.07
CA ASP A 343 17.58 -23.61 2.50
C ASP A 343 17.58 -23.21 3.99
N ARG A 344 16.72 -23.80 4.84
CA ARG A 344 16.74 -23.58 6.31
C ARG A 344 16.28 -24.79 7.13
N LEU A 345 16.89 -25.95 6.90
CA LEU A 345 16.99 -27.03 7.90
C LEU A 345 18.41 -27.08 8.45
#